data_AF-A0A2K4WGP7-F1
#
_entry.id   AF-A0A2K4WGP7-F1
#
_cell.length_a   1.000
_cell.length_b   1.000
_cell.length_c   1.000
_cell.angle_alpha   90.00
_cell.angle_beta   90.00
_cell.angle_gamma   90.00
#
_symmetry.space_group_name_H-M   'P 1'
#
loop_
_entity.id
_entity.type
_entity.pdbx_description
1 polymer ?
#
loop_
_entity_poly.entity_id
_entity_poly.type
_entity_poly.pdbx_seq_one_letter_code
_entity_poly.pdbx_strand_id
1 'polypeptide(L)'
;MNEILKVPLRPLRPLADTSPSAVVAGFIAMMTGCTSSLVLMFQAGQAAGLSNVQISSWLWALFMGMAVCSTCLSLRYRTPITVAWSTPGAALLITSLGGVTYPQAIGAFMTSAILVILCGVTGSFERMVRRLPASLAAALLAGILFRIGSEIFIAAQHRTGLVMGMFITYLLVKRLSPRY
;
A
#
# COMPACT_ATOMS: atom_id res chain seq x y z
N MET A 1 -19.02 28.73 -21.94
CA MET A 1 -17.94 27.70 -21.90
C MET A 1 -16.55 28.33 -21.90
N ASN A 2 -16.33 29.46 -21.21
CA ASN A 2 -15.02 30.14 -21.16
C ASN A 2 -14.70 30.83 -19.80
N GLU A 3 -15.50 30.62 -18.75
CA GLU A 3 -15.32 31.33 -17.46
C GLU A 3 -14.85 30.45 -16.28
N ILE A 4 -14.79 29.13 -16.42
CA ILE A 4 -14.39 28.22 -15.32
C ILE A 4 -12.85 28.12 -15.17
N LEU A 5 -12.08 28.67 -16.12
CA LEU A 5 -10.61 28.51 -16.19
C LEU A 5 -9.79 29.62 -15.49
N LYS A 6 -10.44 30.55 -14.77
CA LYS A 6 -9.75 31.62 -14.01
C LYS A 6 -9.94 31.48 -12.50
N VAL A 7 -9.83 30.27 -11.95
CA VAL A 7 -9.56 30.17 -10.50
C VAL A 7 -8.12 30.64 -10.31
N PRO A 8 -7.86 31.77 -9.63
CA PRO A 8 -6.49 32.19 -9.36
C PRO A 8 -5.85 31.08 -8.53
N LEU A 9 -4.84 30.42 -9.09
CA LEU A 9 -4.05 29.42 -8.39
C LEU A 9 -3.41 30.10 -7.18
N ARG A 10 -4.02 29.93 -6.00
CA ARG A 10 -3.55 30.46 -4.71
C ARG A 10 -2.03 30.24 -4.60
N PRO A 11 -1.24 31.25 -4.19
CA PRO A 11 0.22 31.08 -4.08
C PRO A 11 0.55 29.90 -3.18
N LEU A 12 1.53 29.08 -3.58
CA LEU A 12 1.98 27.93 -2.81
C LEU A 12 2.47 28.43 -1.45
N ARG A 13 1.75 28.06 -0.39
CA ARG A 13 2.18 28.25 1.00
C ARG A 13 2.46 26.88 1.61
N PRO A 14 3.59 26.24 1.29
CA PRO A 14 3.89 24.85 1.69
C PRO A 14 3.92 24.64 3.21
N LEU A 15 4.03 25.71 3.99
CA LEU A 15 4.07 25.70 5.45
C LEU A 15 2.85 26.38 6.10
N ALA A 16 1.84 26.79 5.33
CA ALA A 16 0.65 27.41 5.93
C ALA A 16 -0.29 26.38 6.60
N ASP A 17 -0.25 25.13 6.15
CA ASP A 17 -1.11 24.05 6.64
C ASP A 17 -0.35 23.07 7.58
N THR A 18 0.91 23.37 7.93
CA THR A 18 1.66 22.62 8.95
C THR A 18 1.20 23.00 10.35
N SER A 19 0.05 22.48 10.75
CA SER A 19 -0.34 22.45 12.16
C SER A 19 0.33 21.27 12.88
N PRO A 20 0.59 21.36 14.20
CA PRO A 20 1.06 20.22 14.99
C PRO A 20 0.14 19.00 14.86
N SER A 21 -1.17 19.22 14.75
CA SER A 21 -2.16 18.17 14.53
C SER A 21 -2.01 17.47 13.17
N ALA A 22 -1.67 18.20 12.11
CA ALA A 22 -1.42 17.62 10.79
C ALA A 22 -0.17 16.72 10.78
N VAL A 23 0.90 17.15 11.47
CA VAL A 23 2.12 16.35 11.61
C VAL A 23 1.84 15.07 12.40
N VAL A 24 1.13 15.18 13.53
CA VAL A 24 0.77 14.01 14.35
C VAL A 24 -0.17 13.07 13.59
N ALA A 25 -1.16 13.59 12.87
CA ALA A 25 -2.07 12.77 12.06
C ALA A 25 -1.32 12.05 10.93
N GLY A 26 -0.39 12.73 10.24
CA GLY A 26 0.46 12.11 9.22
C GLY A 26 1.37 11.03 9.81
N PHE A 27 1.93 11.27 10.99
CA PHE A 27 2.77 10.30 11.69
C PHE A 27 1.98 9.05 12.12
N ILE A 28 0.79 9.23 12.71
CA ILE A 28 -0.10 8.12 13.06
C ILE A 28 -0.49 7.33 11.81
N ALA A 29 -0.91 8.01 10.74
CA ALA A 29 -1.26 7.38 9.47
C ALA A 29 -0.08 6.56 8.89
N MET A 30 1.14 7.11 8.95
CA MET A 30 2.36 6.41 8.53
C MET A 30 2.62 5.17 9.39
N MET A 31 2.60 5.29 10.72
CA MET A 31 2.85 4.17 11.63
C MET A 31 1.83 3.04 11.42
N THR A 32 0.54 3.37 11.38
CA THR A 32 -0.52 2.38 11.18
C THR A 32 -0.41 1.70 9.82
N GLY A 33 -0.13 2.47 8.76
CA GLY A 33 0.06 1.93 7.41
C GLY A 33 1.26 0.98 7.33
N CYS A 34 2.41 1.40 7.87
CA CYS A 34 3.65 0.65 7.75
C CYS A 34 3.65 -0.64 8.58
N THR A 35 3.19 -0.57 9.83
CA THR A 35 3.25 -1.69 10.77
C THR A 35 2.48 -2.91 10.28
N SER A 36 1.35 -2.69 9.60
CA SER A 36 0.45 -3.77 9.17
C SER A 36 1.05 -4.69 8.10
N SER A 37 1.82 -4.15 7.16
CA SER A 37 2.17 -4.87 5.92
C SER A 37 3.68 -5.02 5.69
N LEU A 38 4.52 -4.43 6.55
CA LEU A 38 5.98 -4.57 6.47
C LEU A 38 6.44 -6.02 6.56
N VAL A 39 5.80 -6.81 7.43
CA VAL A 39 6.14 -8.23 7.64
C VAL A 39 6.00 -9.04 6.34
N LEU A 40 4.99 -8.74 5.52
CA LEU A 40 4.79 -9.42 4.24
C LEU A 40 5.90 -9.10 3.24
N MET A 41 6.43 -7.87 3.24
CA MET A 41 7.55 -7.50 2.37
C MET A 41 8.85 -8.18 2.78
N PHE A 42 9.10 -8.28 4.09
CA PHE A 42 10.22 -9.07 4.62
C PHE A 42 10.09 -10.54 4.22
N GLN A 43 8.90 -11.14 4.37
CA GLN A 43 8.63 -12.51 3.96
C GLN A 43 8.83 -12.70 2.45
N ALA A 44 8.37 -11.77 1.63
CA ALA A 44 8.57 -11.82 0.18
C ALA A 44 10.05 -11.80 -0.20
N GLY A 45 10.84 -10.94 0.45
CA GLY A 45 12.28 -10.89 0.23
C GLY A 45 13.02 -12.15 0.68
N GLN A 46 12.62 -12.72 1.81
CA GLN A 46 13.19 -13.99 2.30
C GLN A 46 12.81 -15.17 1.40
N ALA A 47 11.56 -15.24 0.94
CA ALA A 47 11.11 -16.25 -0.02
C ALA A 47 11.84 -16.16 -1.37
N ALA A 48 12.29 -14.96 -1.75
CA ALA A 48 13.12 -14.70 -2.92
C ALA A 48 14.63 -14.99 -2.69
N GLY A 49 15.04 -15.39 -1.48
CA GLY A 49 16.44 -15.63 -1.13
C GLY A 49 17.30 -14.37 -1.00
N LEU A 50 16.69 -13.21 -0.76
CA LEU A 50 17.42 -11.95 -0.61
C LEU A 50 18.12 -11.84 0.74
N SER A 51 19.34 -11.30 0.72
CA SER A 51 20.07 -10.94 1.93
C SER A 51 19.36 -9.82 2.70
N ASN A 52 19.61 -9.75 4.02
CA ASN A 52 19.04 -8.69 4.87
C ASN A 52 19.41 -7.28 4.40
N VAL A 53 20.61 -7.10 3.80
CA VAL A 53 21.07 -5.82 3.24
C VAL A 53 20.28 -5.43 1.99
N GLN A 54 19.93 -6.39 1.14
CA GLN A 54 19.10 -6.13 -0.05
C GLN A 54 17.66 -5.80 0.36
N ILE A 55 17.11 -6.51 1.34
CA ILE A 55 15.75 -6.24 1.83
C ILE A 55 15.68 -4.85 2.47
N SER A 56 16.67 -4.46 3.29
CA SER A 56 16.69 -3.12 3.89
C SER A 56 16.85 -2.02 2.83
N SER A 57 17.70 -2.22 1.83
CA SER A 57 17.85 -1.29 0.70
C SER A 57 16.55 -1.16 -0.12
N TRP A 58 15.88 -2.29 -0.39
CA TRP A 58 14.62 -2.31 -1.12
C TRP A 58 13.51 -1.58 -0.36
N LEU A 59 13.36 -1.85 0.94
CA LEU A 59 12.39 -1.16 1.79
C LEU A 59 12.68 0.33 1.90
N TRP A 60 13.95 0.71 2.04
CA TRP A 60 14.36 2.11 2.06
C TRP A 60 13.97 2.83 0.76
N ALA A 61 14.23 2.21 -0.39
CA ALA A 61 13.85 2.75 -1.69
C ALA A 61 12.33 2.88 -1.85
N LEU A 62 11.55 1.91 -1.35
CA LEU A 62 10.09 1.97 -1.35
C LEU A 62 9.56 3.14 -0.50
N PHE A 63 10.09 3.31 0.72
CA PHE A 63 9.68 4.41 1.59
C PHE A 63 10.01 5.78 1.00
N MET A 64 11.23 5.95 0.50
CA MET A 64 11.63 7.18 -0.18
C MET A 64 10.78 7.43 -1.43
N GLY A 65 10.51 6.39 -2.23
CA GLY A 65 9.65 6.49 -3.41
C GLY A 65 8.25 6.98 -3.07
N MET A 66 7.58 6.37 -2.08
CA MET A 66 6.24 6.81 -1.66
C MET A 66 6.25 8.20 -1.04
N ALA A 67 7.25 8.55 -0.22
CA ALA A 67 7.36 9.88 0.38
C ALA A 67 7.51 10.97 -0.69
N VAL A 68 8.41 10.75 -1.67
CA VAL A 68 8.63 11.67 -2.79
C VAL A 68 7.39 11.75 -3.68
N CYS A 69 6.80 10.61 -4.06
CA CYS A 69 5.60 10.61 -4.90
C CYS A 69 4.41 11.27 -4.19
N SER A 70 4.12 10.92 -2.94
CA SER A 70 3.04 11.53 -2.15
C SER A 70 3.22 13.03 -2.00
N THR A 71 4.44 13.49 -1.71
CA THR A 71 4.74 14.93 -1.60
C THR A 71 4.62 15.63 -2.96
N CYS A 72 5.22 15.09 -4.01
CA CYS A 72 5.23 15.67 -5.35
C CYS A 72 3.81 15.76 -5.93
N LEU A 73 3.03 14.68 -5.86
CA LEU A 73 1.64 14.67 -6.31
C LEU A 73 0.79 15.61 -5.47
N SER A 74 0.95 15.64 -4.15
CA SER A 74 0.17 16.54 -3.30
C SER A 74 0.42 18.01 -3.60
N LEU A 75 1.68 18.38 -3.84
CA LEU A 75 2.05 19.74 -4.25
C LEU A 75 1.55 20.09 -5.65
N ARG A 76 1.63 19.14 -6.59
CA ARG A 76 1.22 19.34 -7.99
C ARG A 76 -0.30 19.47 -8.13
N TYR A 77 -1.06 18.60 -7.48
CA TYR A 77 -2.52 18.55 -7.57
C TYR A 77 -3.22 19.34 -6.46
N ARG A 78 -2.46 19.93 -5.53
CA ARG A 78 -2.98 20.76 -4.42
C ARG A 78 -4.04 20.06 -3.58
N THR A 79 -3.92 18.75 -3.45
CA THR A 79 -4.81 17.86 -2.70
C THR A 79 -3.95 16.88 -1.91
N PRO A 80 -4.36 16.46 -0.71
CA PRO A 80 -3.60 15.49 0.09
C PRO A 80 -3.65 14.11 -0.59
N ILE A 81 -2.61 13.78 -1.37
CA ILE A 81 -2.51 12.51 -2.09
C ILE A 81 -1.52 11.62 -1.36
N THR A 82 -2.00 10.50 -0.82
CA THR A 82 -1.17 9.48 -0.19
C THR A 82 -0.92 8.34 -1.16
N VAL A 83 0.35 8.12 -1.50
CA VAL A 83 0.77 6.94 -2.26
C VAL A 83 1.05 5.83 -1.26
N ALA A 84 0.26 4.76 -1.32
CA ALA A 84 0.44 3.56 -0.51
C ALA A 84 0.77 2.37 -1.41
N TRP A 85 1.42 1.35 -0.85
CA TRP A 85 1.60 0.08 -1.54
C TRP A 85 0.31 -0.76 -1.52
N SER A 86 0.28 -1.80 -2.35
CA SER A 86 -0.79 -2.80 -2.37
C SER A 86 -0.42 -3.99 -1.48
N THR A 87 -1.10 -4.16 -0.35
CA THR A 87 -0.97 -5.35 0.52
C THR A 87 -1.24 -6.67 -0.23
N PRO A 88 -2.28 -6.81 -1.08
CA PRO A 88 -2.43 -8.02 -1.90
C PRO A 88 -1.30 -8.18 -2.93
N GLY A 89 -0.68 -7.09 -3.39
CA GLY A 89 0.54 -7.14 -4.19
C GLY A 89 1.72 -7.77 -3.44
N ALA A 90 1.91 -7.41 -2.17
CA ALA A 90 2.92 -8.01 -1.29
C ALA A 90 2.74 -9.53 -1.17
N ALA A 91 1.50 -9.96 -0.93
CA ALA A 91 1.15 -11.37 -0.81
C ALA A 91 1.43 -12.14 -2.12
N LEU A 92 1.12 -11.55 -3.28
CA LEU A 92 1.42 -12.14 -4.58
C LEU A 92 2.93 -12.25 -4.82
N LEU A 93 3.72 -11.28 -4.37
CA LEU A 93 5.17 -11.30 -4.50
C LEU A 93 5.80 -12.49 -3.73
N ILE A 94 5.28 -12.84 -2.56
CA ILE A 94 5.76 -14.01 -1.78
C ILE A 94 5.73 -15.28 -2.63
N THR A 95 4.67 -15.48 -3.41
CA THR A 95 4.52 -16.68 -4.26
C THR A 95 5.21 -16.56 -5.62
N SER A 96 5.35 -15.36 -6.15
CA SER A 96 5.80 -15.14 -7.53
C SER A 96 7.30 -14.83 -7.66
N LEU A 97 7.97 -14.40 -6.60
CA LEU A 97 9.41 -14.14 -6.60
C LEU A 97 10.25 -15.42 -6.42
N GLY A 98 9.64 -16.53 -6.01
CA GLY A 98 10.33 -17.80 -5.81
C GLY A 98 10.97 -18.29 -7.11
N GLY A 99 12.28 -18.51 -7.09
CA GLY A 99 13.05 -19.03 -8.24
C GLY A 99 13.50 -17.98 -9.27
N VAL A 100 13.22 -16.68 -9.05
CA VAL A 100 13.69 -15.59 -9.92
C VAL A 100 14.98 -15.00 -9.36
N THR A 101 15.99 -14.81 -10.21
CA THR A 101 17.25 -14.17 -9.80
C THR A 101 17.04 -12.69 -9.47
N TYR A 102 17.80 -12.14 -8.51
CA TYR A 102 17.66 -10.73 -8.11
C TYR A 102 17.74 -9.72 -9.28
N PRO A 103 18.64 -9.86 -10.27
CA PRO A 103 18.67 -8.95 -11.43
C PRO A 103 17.40 -9.04 -12.29
N GLN A 104 16.85 -10.23 -12.49
CA GLN A 104 15.59 -10.43 -13.22
C GLN A 104 14.41 -9.80 -12.48
N ALA A 105 14.37 -9.92 -11.15
CA ALA A 105 13.35 -9.26 -10.34
C ALA A 105 13.40 -7.73 -10.50
N ILE A 106 14.58 -7.12 -10.44
CA ILE A 106 14.76 -5.68 -10.68
C ILE A 106 14.27 -5.30 -12.09
N GLY A 107 14.65 -6.07 -13.11
CA GLY A 107 14.20 -5.86 -14.49
C GLY A 107 12.68 -5.90 -14.61
N ALA A 108 12.03 -6.91 -14.02
CA ALA A 108 10.58 -7.03 -14.00
C ALA A 108 9.89 -5.84 -13.31
N PHE A 109 10.43 -5.35 -12.19
CA PHE A 109 9.91 -4.16 -11.52
C PHE A 109 10.09 -2.89 -12.36
N MET A 110 11.23 -2.70 -13.03
CA MET A 110 11.47 -1.56 -13.91
C MET A 110 10.55 -1.58 -15.13
N THR A 111 10.40 -2.74 -15.78
CA THR A 111 9.48 -2.90 -16.91
C THR A 111 8.03 -2.66 -16.48
N SER A 112 7.62 -3.20 -15.33
CA SER A 112 6.29 -2.95 -14.76
C SER A 112 6.07 -1.46 -14.47
N ALA A 113 7.05 -0.77 -13.89
CA ALA A 113 6.96 0.67 -13.61
C ALA A 113 6.79 1.48 -14.91
N ILE A 114 7.53 1.17 -15.97
CA ILE A 114 7.39 1.81 -17.28
C ILE A 114 5.98 1.58 -17.83
N LEU A 115 5.49 0.34 -17.80
CA LEU A 115 4.14 0.01 -18.27
C LEU A 115 3.07 0.75 -17.47
N VAL A 116 3.18 0.81 -16.15
CA VAL A 116 2.24 1.55 -15.29
C VAL A 116 2.25 3.04 -15.61
N ILE A 117 3.43 3.65 -15.84
CA ILE A 117 3.55 5.05 -16.25
C ILE A 117 2.90 5.27 -17.62
N LEU A 118 3.15 4.40 -18.60
CA LEU A 118 2.52 4.48 -19.92
C LEU A 118 0.99 4.34 -19.83
N CYS A 119 0.48 3.40 -19.01
CA CYS A 119 -0.94 3.26 -18.76
C CYS A 119 -1.55 4.49 -18.07
N GLY A 120 -0.81 5.12 -17.15
CA GLY A 120 -1.22 6.34 -16.46
C GLY A 120 -1.27 7.55 -17.39
N VAL A 121 -0.24 7.76 -18.21
CA VAL A 121 -0.17 8.88 -19.17
C VAL A 121 -1.20 8.73 -20.29
N THR A 122 -1.47 7.51 -20.75
CA THR A 122 -2.49 7.27 -21.80
C THR A 122 -3.93 7.36 -21.29
N GLY A 123 -4.16 7.34 -19.97
CA GLY A 123 -5.51 7.30 -19.38
C GLY A 123 -6.31 6.04 -19.73
N SER A 124 -5.67 5.05 -20.35
CA SER A 124 -6.32 3.83 -20.84
C SER A 124 -6.91 3.01 -19.71
N PHE A 125 -6.21 2.96 -18.57
CA PHE A 125 -6.66 2.25 -17.38
C PHE A 125 -7.94 2.85 -16.80
N GLU A 126 -8.02 4.17 -16.69
CA GLU A 126 -9.22 4.85 -16.20
C GLU A 126 -10.43 4.55 -17.10
N ARG A 127 -10.25 4.57 -18.42
CA ARG A 127 -11.30 4.25 -19.38
C ARG A 127 -11.77 2.80 -19.27
N MET A 128 -10.86 1.87 -18.98
CA MET A 128 -11.18 0.45 -18.80
C MET A 128 -11.88 0.19 -17.46
N VAL A 129 -11.41 0.82 -16.37
CA VAL A 129 -12.02 0.69 -15.04
C VAL A 129 -13.44 1.25 -15.02
N ARG A 130 -13.71 2.36 -15.72
CA ARG A 130 -15.07 2.92 -15.86
C ARG A 130 -16.08 1.96 -16.51
N ARG A 131 -15.62 0.90 -17.20
CA ARG A 131 -16.50 -0.14 -17.78
C ARG A 131 -16.75 -1.31 -16.82
N LEU A 132 -16.02 -1.41 -15.71
CA LEU A 132 -16.20 -2.49 -14.75
C LEU A 132 -17.46 -2.22 -13.91
N PRO A 133 -18.45 -3.13 -13.90
CA PRO A 133 -19.61 -2.99 -13.02
C PRO A 133 -19.17 -3.11 -11.56
N ALA A 134 -19.78 -2.32 -10.68
CA ALA A 134 -19.46 -2.29 -9.26
C ALA A 134 -19.54 -3.67 -8.59
N SER A 135 -20.45 -4.54 -9.07
CA SER A 135 -20.59 -5.92 -8.62
C SER A 135 -19.33 -6.77 -8.84
N LEU A 136 -18.62 -6.57 -9.96
CA LEU A 136 -17.39 -7.31 -10.25
C LEU A 136 -16.23 -6.81 -9.39
N ALA A 137 -16.13 -5.50 -9.17
CA ALA A 137 -15.15 -4.94 -8.24
C ALA A 137 -15.37 -5.47 -6.80
N ALA A 138 -16.62 -5.53 -6.35
CA ALA A 138 -16.97 -6.11 -5.04
C ALA A 138 -16.65 -7.62 -4.98
N ALA A 139 -16.93 -8.38 -6.04
CA ALA A 139 -16.60 -9.80 -6.12
C ALA A 139 -15.08 -10.05 -6.10
N LEU A 140 -14.28 -9.23 -6.77
CA LEU A 140 -12.82 -9.29 -6.73
C LEU A 140 -12.29 -9.02 -5.32
N LEU A 141 -12.81 -7.98 -4.66
CA LEU A 141 -12.44 -7.66 -3.28
C LEU A 141 -12.81 -8.81 -2.34
N ALA A 142 -14.01 -9.37 -2.49
CA ALA A 142 -14.47 -10.52 -1.70
C ALA A 142 -13.56 -11.74 -1.91
N GLY A 143 -13.16 -12.04 -3.14
CA GLY A 143 -12.24 -13.14 -3.45
C GLY A 143 -10.87 -12.99 -2.79
N ILE A 144 -10.28 -11.79 -2.85
CA ILE A 144 -8.99 -11.50 -2.19
C ILE A 144 -9.14 -11.63 -0.67
N LEU A 145 -10.18 -11.03 -0.10
CA LEU A 145 -10.41 -11.05 1.35
C LEU A 145 -10.73 -12.44 1.87
N PHE A 146 -11.49 -13.23 1.11
CA PHE A 146 -11.79 -14.63 1.42
C PHE A 146 -10.52 -15.48 1.43
N ARG A 147 -9.65 -15.32 0.43
CA ARG A 147 -8.36 -16.04 0.38
C ARG A 147 -7.49 -15.67 1.59
N ILE A 148 -7.31 -14.38 1.86
CA ILE A 148 -6.54 -13.92 3.04
C ILE A 148 -7.16 -14.46 4.33
N GLY A 149 -8.48 -14.46 4.46
CA GLY A 149 -9.20 -15.03 5.60
C GLY A 149 -8.97 -16.53 5.75
N SER A 150 -9.02 -17.29 4.65
CA SER A 150 -8.81 -18.74 4.66
C SER A 150 -7.41 -19.14 5.13
N GLU A 151 -6.38 -18.37 4.78
CA GLU A 151 -5.00 -18.59 5.24
C GLU A 151 -4.87 -18.48 6.77
N ILE A 152 -5.68 -17.63 7.42
CA ILE A 152 -5.69 -17.51 8.89
C ILE A 152 -6.17 -18.82 9.54
N PHE A 153 -7.15 -19.51 8.95
CA PHE A 153 -7.63 -20.80 9.48
C PHE A 153 -6.57 -21.89 9.36
N ILE A 154 -5.82 -21.91 8.24
CA ILE A 154 -4.68 -22.82 8.07
C ILE A 154 -3.61 -22.53 9.11
N ALA A 155 -3.26 -21.25 9.32
CA ALA A 155 -2.32 -20.84 10.36
C ALA A 155 -2.81 -21.20 11.78
N ALA A 156 -4.12 -21.14 12.04
CA ALA A 156 -4.74 -21.50 13.32
C ALA A 156 -4.64 -23.00 13.62
N GLN A 157 -4.58 -23.87 12.61
CA GLN A 157 -4.34 -25.30 12.83
C GLN A 157 -2.92 -25.59 13.31
N HIS A 158 -1.93 -24.84 12.80
CA HIS A 158 -0.51 -25.04 13.16
C HIS A 158 -0.05 -24.22 14.38
N ARG A 159 -0.69 -23.08 14.67
CA ARG A 159 -0.34 -22.18 15.79
C ARG A 159 -1.59 -21.71 16.56
N THR A 160 -2.44 -22.65 16.95
CA THR A 160 -3.73 -22.39 17.63
C THR A 160 -3.58 -21.47 18.83
N GLY A 161 -2.56 -21.69 19.67
CA GLY A 161 -2.34 -20.88 20.88
C GLY A 161 -2.05 -19.39 20.59
N LEU A 162 -1.30 -19.10 19.54
CA LEU A 162 -1.01 -17.72 19.12
C LEU A 162 -2.24 -17.04 18.54
N VAL A 163 -2.99 -17.73 17.68
CA VAL A 163 -4.21 -17.17 17.07
C VAL A 163 -5.27 -16.90 18.13
N MET A 164 -5.49 -17.85 19.05
CA MET A 164 -6.43 -17.67 20.17
C MET A 164 -5.98 -16.56 21.12
N GLY A 165 -4.68 -16.46 21.41
CA GLY A 165 -4.12 -15.37 22.23
C GLY A 165 -4.35 -14.00 21.60
N MET A 166 -4.08 -13.85 20.30
CA MET A 166 -4.36 -12.61 19.56
C MET A 166 -5.86 -12.28 19.54
N PHE A 167 -6.72 -13.29 19.32
CA PHE A 167 -8.17 -13.11 19.28
C PHE A 167 -8.74 -12.68 20.65
N ILE A 168 -8.33 -13.34 21.73
CA ILE A 168 -8.75 -12.99 23.10
C ILE A 168 -8.24 -11.60 23.48
N THR A 169 -6.97 -11.30 23.19
CA THR A 169 -6.39 -9.97 23.46
C THR A 169 -7.14 -8.89 22.69
N TYR A 170 -7.45 -9.12 21.41
CA TYR A 170 -8.26 -8.21 20.60
C TYR A 170 -9.65 -7.99 21.21
N LEU A 171 -10.35 -9.05 21.62
CA LEU A 171 -11.67 -8.95 22.25
C LEU A 171 -11.62 -8.20 23.59
N LEU A 172 -10.60 -8.44 24.42
CA LEU A 172 -10.39 -7.75 25.69
C LEU A 172 -10.13 -6.25 25.47
N VAL A 173 -9.22 -5.90 24.55
CA VAL A 173 -8.92 -4.51 24.22
C VAL A 173 -10.16 -3.82 23.63
N LYS A 174 -10.84 -4.44 22.68
CA LYS A 174 -12.09 -3.90 22.09
C LYS A 174 -13.18 -3.70 23.13
N ARG A 175 -13.27 -4.57 24.14
CA ARG A 175 -14.25 -4.46 25.24
C ARG A 175 -13.87 -3.36 26.24
N LEU A 176 -12.59 -3.14 26.49
CA LEU A 176 -12.10 -2.20 27.50
C LEU A 176 -11.92 -0.77 26.96
N SER A 177 -11.66 -0.60 25.66
CA SER A 177 -11.51 0.70 25.01
C SER A 177 -12.37 0.84 23.75
N PRO A 178 -13.72 0.90 23.86
CA PRO A 178 -14.64 0.95 22.71
C PRO A 178 -14.54 2.22 21.83
N ARG A 179 -13.63 3.14 22.17
CA ARG A 179 -13.32 4.35 21.38
C ARG A 179 -12.15 4.17 20.41
N TYR A 180 -11.46 3.02 20.40
CA TYR A 180 -10.40 2.66 19.45
C TYR A 180 -10.58 1.23 18.93
#